data_AF-A0AAC9RVL7-F1
#
_entry.id   AF-A0AAC9RVL7-F1
#
_cell.length_a   1.000
_cell.length_b   1.000
_cell.length_c   1.000
_cell.angle_alpha   90.00
_cell.angle_beta   90.00
_cell.angle_gamma   90.00
#
_symmetry.space_group_name_H-M   'P 1'
#
loop_
_entity.id
_entity.type
_entity.pdbx_description
1 polymer ?
#
loop_
_entity_poly.entity_id
_entity_poly.type
_entity_poly.pdbx_seq_one_letter_code
_entity_poly.pdbx_strand_id
1 'polypeptide(L)'
;MKPHILPAIRSIKDLEKLFKTDYKTCVLLDTHIGHLNGIMKLIQQHQLKPFMHIDLIKGMSHDEFACEYIIQTYRPKGIVSTKTKVIKKAKALGVVTIFRVFIIDSHALARSIELIQRIEPDYVEVLPGIADKVIQEIHQKTGVTVIAGGLINTQDEVSRAIQSGAAYITTSEQSLW
;
A
#
# COMPACT_ATOMS: atom_id res chain seq x y z
N MET A 1 -11.96 -4.43 -14.72
CA MET A 1 -10.99 -4.39 -13.58
C MET A 1 -9.94 -5.48 -13.76
N LYS A 2 -8.64 -5.19 -13.62
CA LYS A 2 -7.60 -6.23 -13.54
C LYS A 2 -7.48 -6.72 -12.10
N PRO A 3 -7.56 -8.03 -11.82
CA PRO A 3 -7.76 -8.55 -10.45
C PRO A 3 -6.58 -8.30 -9.51
N HIS A 4 -5.37 -8.18 -10.05
CA HIS A 4 -4.14 -8.04 -9.26
C HIS A 4 -3.66 -6.59 -9.12
N ILE A 5 -4.30 -5.61 -9.75
CA ILE A 5 -3.81 -4.23 -9.71
C ILE A 5 -4.52 -3.46 -8.58
N LEU A 6 -3.72 -2.75 -7.79
CA LEU A 6 -4.15 -1.77 -6.81
C LEU A 6 -3.71 -0.38 -7.28
N PRO A 7 -4.62 0.42 -7.86
CA PRO A 7 -4.27 1.75 -8.36
C PRO A 7 -3.67 2.63 -7.26
N ALA A 8 -2.48 3.16 -7.52
CA ALA A 8 -1.78 4.04 -6.59
C ALA A 8 -2.04 5.51 -6.96
N ILE A 9 -2.73 6.21 -6.06
CA ILE A 9 -3.24 7.57 -6.28
C ILE A 9 -2.30 8.57 -5.63
N ARG A 10 -1.74 9.48 -6.43
CA ARG A 10 -0.80 10.53 -5.97
C ARG A 10 -1.40 11.93 -6.04
N SER A 11 -2.51 12.09 -6.75
CA SER A 11 -3.15 13.38 -6.96
C SER A 11 -4.67 13.25 -7.08
N ILE A 12 -5.38 14.38 -6.97
CA ILE A 12 -6.83 14.43 -7.22
C ILE A 12 -7.14 14.04 -8.67
N LYS A 13 -6.27 14.40 -9.63
CA LYS A 13 -6.43 14.02 -11.05
C LYS A 13 -6.39 12.50 -11.24
N ASP A 14 -5.54 11.80 -10.48
CA ASP A 14 -5.49 10.33 -10.50
C ASP A 14 -6.79 9.73 -9.95
N LEU A 15 -7.35 10.35 -8.91
CA LEU A 15 -8.61 9.93 -8.30
C LEU A 15 -9.79 10.13 -9.28
N GLU A 16 -9.84 11.26 -9.99
CA GLU A 16 -10.86 11.52 -11.03
C GLU A 16 -10.80 10.49 -12.17
N LYS A 17 -9.60 10.04 -12.54
CA LYS A 17 -9.41 8.98 -13.53
C LYS A 17 -9.85 7.63 -12.99
N LEU A 18 -9.51 7.32 -11.74
CA LEU A 18 -9.94 6.10 -11.07
C LEU A 18 -11.47 5.98 -11.03
N PHE A 19 -12.20 7.08 -10.86
CA PHE A 19 -13.67 7.08 -10.89
C PHE A 19 -14.29 6.62 -12.21
N LYS A 20 -13.51 6.65 -13.31
CA LYS A 20 -13.92 6.19 -14.64
C LYS A 20 -13.62 4.71 -14.87
N THR A 21 -13.16 3.99 -13.84
CA THR A 21 -12.80 2.58 -13.89
C THR A 21 -13.67 1.75 -12.94
N ASP A 22 -13.61 0.43 -13.06
CA ASP A 22 -14.38 -0.48 -12.19
C ASP A 22 -13.70 -0.77 -10.85
N TYR A 23 -12.54 -0.17 -10.55
CA TYR A 23 -11.85 -0.42 -9.29
C TYR A 23 -12.67 0.04 -8.10
N LYS A 24 -12.69 -0.78 -7.04
CA LYS A 24 -13.35 -0.47 -5.76
C LYS A 24 -12.36 -0.25 -4.62
N THR A 25 -11.08 -0.39 -4.87
CA THR A 25 -10.00 -0.24 -3.88
C THR A 25 -8.84 0.46 -4.56
N CYS A 26 -8.14 1.31 -3.80
CA CYS A 26 -6.97 2.04 -4.25
C CYS A 26 -6.02 2.27 -3.08
N VAL A 27 -4.79 2.69 -3.37
CA VAL A 27 -3.81 3.13 -2.37
C VAL A 27 -3.59 4.62 -2.51
N LEU A 28 -3.97 5.40 -1.50
CA LEU A 28 -3.68 6.83 -1.43
C LEU A 28 -2.24 7.01 -0.95
N LEU A 29 -1.39 7.57 -1.81
CA LEU A 29 0.03 7.77 -1.52
C LEU A 29 0.31 9.16 -0.97
N ASP A 30 0.03 10.24 -1.71
CA ASP A 30 0.40 11.60 -1.29
C ASP A 30 -0.86 12.43 -1.03
N THR A 31 -1.03 12.86 0.21
CA THR A 31 -2.17 13.69 0.62
C THR A 31 -1.75 14.76 1.60
N HIS A 32 -2.58 15.79 1.76
CA HIS A 32 -2.39 16.85 2.75
C HIS A 32 -3.58 16.83 3.71
N ILE A 33 -3.33 17.04 5.01
CA ILE A 33 -4.38 16.99 6.05
C ILE A 33 -5.59 17.87 5.72
N GLY A 34 -5.36 19.07 5.20
CA GLY A 34 -6.42 20.01 4.80
C GLY A 34 -7.32 19.51 3.66
N HIS A 35 -6.86 18.55 2.85
CA HIS A 35 -7.63 17.99 1.73
C HIS A 35 -8.27 16.64 2.07
N LEU A 36 -7.86 15.97 3.16
CA LEU A 36 -8.31 14.62 3.50
C LEU A 36 -9.84 14.52 3.59
N ASN A 37 -10.49 15.48 4.25
CA ASN A 37 -11.95 15.46 4.38
C ASN A 37 -12.65 15.51 3.01
N GLY A 38 -12.17 16.35 2.08
CA GLY A 38 -12.71 16.44 0.73
C GLY A 38 -12.47 15.16 -0.07
N ILE A 39 -11.23 14.64 -0.04
CA ILE A 39 -10.84 13.40 -0.73
C ILE A 39 -11.68 12.23 -0.22
N MET A 40 -11.85 12.09 1.09
CA MET A 40 -12.61 10.99 1.69
C MET A 40 -14.10 11.06 1.35
N LYS A 41 -14.69 12.27 1.28
CA LYS A 41 -16.07 12.44 0.80
C LYS A 41 -16.24 11.99 -0.65
N LEU A 42 -15.32 12.35 -1.53
CA LEU A 42 -15.34 11.92 -2.93
C LEU A 42 -15.21 10.38 -3.03
N ILE A 43 -14.26 9.80 -2.30
CA ILE A 43 -14.08 8.35 -2.21
C ILE A 43 -15.37 7.64 -1.78
N GLN A 44 -16.05 8.18 -0.76
CA GLN A 44 -17.31 7.62 -0.27
C GLN A 44 -18.43 7.73 -1.31
N GLN A 45 -18.57 8.87 -1.99
CA GLN A 45 -19.56 9.06 -3.06
C GLN A 45 -19.40 8.06 -4.19
N HIS A 46 -18.16 7.71 -4.55
CA HIS A 46 -17.84 6.72 -5.57
C HIS A 46 -17.72 5.28 -5.02
N GLN A 47 -18.04 5.05 -3.74
CA GLN A 47 -18.01 3.75 -3.07
C GLN A 47 -16.64 3.04 -3.14
N LEU A 48 -15.57 3.83 -3.14
CA LEU A 48 -14.20 3.34 -3.08
C LEU A 48 -13.81 3.03 -1.63
N LYS A 49 -12.95 2.04 -1.45
CA LYS A 49 -12.39 1.65 -0.15
C LYS A 49 -10.87 1.82 -0.18
N PRO A 50 -10.31 2.93 0.34
CA PRO A 50 -8.89 3.24 0.18
C PRO A 50 -8.04 2.55 1.24
N PHE A 51 -6.84 2.13 0.85
CA PHE A 51 -5.70 2.01 1.75
C PHE A 51 -5.01 3.37 1.84
N MET A 52 -4.75 3.88 3.03
CA MET A 52 -4.13 5.20 3.21
C MET A 52 -2.70 5.09 3.70
N HIS A 53 -1.76 5.72 2.98
CA HIS A 53 -0.37 5.78 3.41
C HIS A 53 -0.14 6.89 4.44
N ILE A 54 -0.06 6.51 5.72
CA ILE A 54 0.01 7.47 6.83
C ILE A 54 1.29 8.30 6.78
N ASP A 55 2.43 7.68 6.45
CA ASP A 55 3.73 8.39 6.46
C ASP A 55 3.86 9.47 5.37
N LEU A 56 2.87 9.57 4.48
CA LEU A 56 2.85 10.50 3.35
C LEU A 56 1.67 11.50 3.45
N ILE A 57 1.01 11.56 4.61
CA ILE A 57 0.03 12.60 4.92
C ILE A 57 0.76 13.84 5.43
N LYS A 58 0.91 14.84 4.57
CA LYS A 58 1.57 16.10 4.92
C LYS A 58 0.74 16.90 5.94
N GLY A 59 1.44 17.45 6.92
CA GLY A 59 0.83 18.25 8.00
C GLY A 59 0.32 17.44 9.19
N MET A 60 0.64 16.14 9.27
CA MET A 60 0.32 15.28 10.41
C MET A 60 1.59 14.61 10.93
N SER A 61 1.62 14.23 12.22
CA SER A 61 2.67 13.33 12.71
C SER A 61 2.52 11.95 12.07
N HIS A 62 3.59 11.17 12.04
CA HIS A 62 3.59 9.82 11.46
C HIS A 62 3.77 8.79 12.59
N ASP A 63 2.96 8.89 13.62
CA ASP A 63 3.00 8.08 14.84
C ASP A 63 1.70 7.30 15.07
N GLU A 64 1.62 6.62 16.21
CA GLU A 64 0.50 5.77 16.60
C GLU A 64 -0.78 6.59 16.84
N PHE A 65 -0.66 7.84 17.27
CA PHE A 65 -1.81 8.73 17.52
C PHE A 65 -2.39 9.27 16.22
N ALA A 66 -1.54 9.66 15.27
CA ALA A 66 -1.96 10.00 13.92
C ALA A 66 -2.65 8.83 13.24
N CYS A 67 -2.08 7.62 13.36
CA CYS A 67 -2.71 6.41 12.86
C CYS A 67 -4.11 6.18 13.44
N GLU A 68 -4.25 6.30 14.76
CA GLU A 68 -5.53 6.15 15.46
C GLU A 68 -6.55 7.19 15.01
N TYR A 69 -6.14 8.46 14.93
CA TYR A 69 -6.98 9.55 14.44
C TYR A 69 -7.50 9.28 13.01
N ILE A 70 -6.62 8.86 12.10
CA ILE A 70 -6.97 8.54 10.72
C ILE A 70 -7.98 7.39 10.65
N ILE A 71 -7.74 6.32 11.41
CA ILE A 71 -8.62 5.15 11.47
C ILE A 71 -10.01 5.53 12.00
N GLN A 72 -10.08 6.25 13.12
CA GLN A 72 -11.34 6.62 13.76
C GLN A 72 -12.14 7.62 12.94
N THR A 73 -11.47 8.61 12.35
CA THR A 73 -12.11 9.72 11.63
C THR A 73 -12.56 9.32 10.23
N TYR A 74 -11.71 8.62 9.49
CA TYR A 74 -11.91 8.38 8.05
C TYR A 74 -12.23 6.92 7.70
N ARG A 75 -12.01 5.98 8.63
CA ARG A 75 -12.34 4.54 8.47
C ARG A 75 -11.89 3.96 7.11
N PRO A 76 -10.59 4.09 6.75
CA PRO A 76 -10.08 3.49 5.53
C PRO A 76 -10.23 1.96 5.57
N LYS A 77 -10.11 1.32 4.39
CA LYS A 77 -10.04 -0.14 4.29
C LYS A 77 -8.84 -0.70 5.05
N GLY A 78 -7.74 0.05 5.00
CA GLY A 78 -6.49 -0.30 5.65
C GLY A 78 -5.50 0.84 5.62
N ILE A 79 -4.34 0.61 6.21
CA ILE A 79 -3.27 1.59 6.30
C ILE A 79 -1.98 1.05 5.68
N VAL A 80 -1.19 1.96 5.12
CA VAL A 80 0.17 1.68 4.64
C VAL A 80 1.15 2.48 5.48
N SER A 81 2.19 1.82 5.98
CA SER A 81 3.29 2.50 6.66
C SER A 81 4.57 1.68 6.58
N THR A 82 5.69 2.38 6.67
CA THR A 82 7.05 1.85 6.80
C THR A 82 7.46 1.68 8.27
N LYS A 83 6.60 2.10 9.20
CA LYS A 83 6.90 2.15 10.63
C LYS A 83 6.20 1.01 11.38
N THR A 84 7.00 0.17 12.02
CA THR A 84 6.52 -1.01 12.77
C THR A 84 5.54 -0.66 13.88
N LYS A 85 5.74 0.47 14.59
CA LYS A 85 4.82 0.93 15.65
C LYS A 85 3.43 1.27 15.09
N VAL A 86 3.38 1.95 13.95
CA VAL A 86 2.13 2.32 13.25
C VAL A 86 1.39 1.06 12.79
N ILE A 87 2.11 0.10 12.20
CA ILE A 87 1.51 -1.19 11.79
C ILE A 87 0.93 -1.94 12.99
N LYS A 88 1.68 -2.05 14.10
CA LYS A 88 1.18 -2.71 15.32
C LYS A 88 -0.06 -2.03 15.87
N LYS A 89 -0.08 -0.69 15.92
CA LYS A 89 -1.23 0.07 16.39
C LYS A 89 -2.46 -0.15 15.52
N ALA A 90 -2.31 -0.10 14.19
CA ALA A 90 -3.41 -0.36 13.27
C ALA A 90 -3.96 -1.79 13.39
N LYS A 91 -3.08 -2.79 13.52
CA LYS A 91 -3.47 -4.19 13.75
C LYS A 91 -4.25 -4.34 15.06
N ALA A 92 -3.80 -3.69 16.14
CA ALA A 92 -4.52 -3.67 17.42
C ALA A 92 -5.91 -2.99 17.33
N LEU A 93 -6.10 -2.07 16.38
CA LEU A 93 -7.38 -1.44 16.08
C LEU A 93 -8.26 -2.26 15.09
N GLY A 94 -7.81 -3.46 14.68
CA GLY A 94 -8.56 -4.35 13.79
C GLY A 94 -8.62 -3.87 12.33
N VAL A 95 -7.70 -3.00 11.91
CA VAL A 95 -7.64 -2.47 10.55
C VAL A 95 -6.58 -3.20 9.74
N VAL A 96 -6.86 -3.46 8.46
CA VAL A 96 -5.92 -4.13 7.55
C VAL A 96 -4.64 -3.33 7.42
N THR A 97 -3.50 -4.02 7.51
CA THR A 97 -2.17 -3.43 7.53
C THR A 97 -1.34 -3.81 6.31
N ILE A 98 -0.73 -2.82 5.69
CA ILE A 98 0.28 -2.99 4.63
C ILE A 98 1.60 -2.44 5.15
N PHE A 99 2.55 -3.31 5.43
CA PHE A 99 3.89 -2.90 5.81
C PHE A 99 4.76 -2.70 4.57
N ARG A 100 5.16 -1.46 4.31
CA ARG A 100 6.00 -1.12 3.16
C ARG A 100 7.48 -1.28 3.50
N VAL A 101 8.21 -2.03 2.68
CA VAL A 101 9.65 -2.25 2.81
C VAL A 101 10.38 -1.80 1.54
N PHE A 102 11.52 -1.14 1.74
CA PHE A 102 12.42 -0.74 0.67
C PHE A 102 13.62 -1.68 0.65
N ILE A 103 13.77 -2.43 -0.43
CA ILE A 103 14.85 -3.39 -0.56
C ILE A 103 15.91 -2.80 -1.47
N ILE A 104 16.93 -2.22 -0.84
CA ILE A 104 18.07 -1.58 -1.50
C ILE A 104 19.24 -2.56 -1.62
N ASP A 105 19.43 -3.39 -0.60
CA ASP A 105 20.51 -4.37 -0.51
C ASP A 105 20.08 -5.61 0.29
N SER A 106 21.01 -6.56 0.42
CA SER A 106 20.79 -7.81 1.16
C SER A 106 20.58 -7.62 2.67
N HIS A 107 21.16 -6.58 3.28
CA HIS A 107 20.96 -6.29 4.70
C HIS A 107 19.55 -5.76 4.96
N ALA A 108 19.05 -4.88 4.08
CA ALA A 108 17.68 -4.39 4.09
C ALA A 108 16.68 -5.53 3.95
N LEU A 109 16.96 -6.51 3.06
CA LEU A 109 16.14 -7.70 2.91
C LEU A 109 16.08 -8.55 4.17
N ALA A 110 17.24 -8.94 4.71
CA ALA A 110 17.30 -9.77 5.91
C ALA A 110 16.58 -9.12 7.11
N ARG A 111 16.82 -7.83 7.33
CA ARG A 111 16.13 -7.05 8.37
C ARG A 111 14.63 -6.97 8.13
N SER A 112 14.21 -6.77 6.88
CA SER A 112 12.79 -6.70 6.54
C SER A 112 12.08 -8.01 6.85
N ILE A 113 12.68 -9.15 6.51
CA ILE A 113 12.13 -10.49 6.84
C ILE A 113 11.95 -10.66 8.35
N GLU A 114 12.97 -10.33 9.14
CA GLU A 114 12.89 -10.40 10.62
C GLU A 114 11.75 -9.52 11.16
N LEU A 115 11.65 -8.28 10.66
CA LEU A 115 10.58 -7.37 11.06
C LEU A 115 9.21 -7.93 10.68
N ILE A 116 9.02 -8.41 9.45
CA ILE A 116 7.76 -8.97 8.97
C ILE A 116 7.32 -10.14 9.85
N GLN A 117 8.22 -11.06 10.18
CA GLN A 117 7.92 -12.20 11.07
C GLN A 117 7.54 -11.75 12.49
N ARG A 118 8.13 -10.66 12.99
CA ARG A 118 7.84 -10.13 14.33
C ARG A 118 6.53 -9.34 14.40
N ILE A 119 6.20 -8.59 13.35
CA ILE A 119 5.03 -7.69 13.35
C ILE A 119 3.81 -8.29 12.68
N GLU A 120 4.00 -9.32 11.86
CA GLU A 120 2.96 -10.11 11.18
C GLU A 120 1.90 -9.21 10.51
N PRO A 121 2.27 -8.37 9.53
CA PRO A 121 1.29 -7.53 8.85
C PRO A 121 0.39 -8.40 7.96
N ASP A 122 -0.79 -7.90 7.60
CA ASP A 122 -1.69 -8.61 6.68
C ASP A 122 -1.08 -8.71 5.27
N TYR A 123 -0.38 -7.64 4.86
CA TYR A 123 0.33 -7.54 3.59
C TYR A 123 1.70 -6.90 3.77
N VAL A 124 2.63 -7.27 2.90
CA VAL A 124 3.93 -6.59 2.76
C VAL A 124 4.03 -5.99 1.37
N GLU A 125 4.26 -4.67 1.30
CA GLU A 125 4.53 -4.01 0.03
C GLU A 125 6.03 -3.87 -0.20
N VAL A 126 6.55 -4.53 -1.24
CA VAL A 126 7.97 -4.57 -1.59
C VAL A 126 8.25 -3.55 -2.69
N LEU A 127 9.15 -2.61 -2.40
CA LEU A 127 9.67 -1.64 -3.37
C LEU A 127 11.18 -1.85 -3.58
N PRO A 128 11.68 -1.90 -4.83
CA PRO A 128 10.92 -1.80 -6.07
C PRO A 128 10.26 -3.13 -6.48
N GLY A 129 9.15 -3.05 -7.19
CA GLY A 129 8.31 -4.20 -7.57
C GLY A 129 8.87 -5.02 -8.74
N ILE A 130 9.96 -4.56 -9.36
CA ILE A 130 10.71 -5.28 -10.39
C ILE A 130 11.77 -6.24 -9.81
N ALA A 131 11.92 -6.26 -8.47
CA ALA A 131 12.88 -7.11 -7.79
C ALA A 131 12.30 -8.52 -7.57
N ASP A 132 12.11 -9.28 -8.65
CA ASP A 132 11.49 -10.60 -8.69
C ASP A 132 12.03 -11.56 -7.61
N LYS A 133 13.36 -11.67 -7.51
CA LYS A 133 14.04 -12.50 -6.50
C LYS A 133 13.66 -12.12 -5.06
N VAL A 134 13.53 -10.84 -4.79
CA VAL A 134 13.22 -10.31 -3.46
C VAL A 134 11.78 -10.63 -3.07
N ILE A 135 10.84 -10.46 -4.01
CA ILE A 135 9.43 -10.80 -3.83
C ILE A 135 9.29 -12.27 -3.46
N GLN A 136 9.96 -13.14 -4.23
CA GLN A 136 9.94 -14.58 -4.00
C GLN A 136 10.51 -14.95 -2.64
N GLU A 137 11.67 -14.38 -2.27
CA GLU A 137 12.34 -14.67 -1.01
C GLU A 137 11.50 -14.24 0.21
N ILE A 138 10.89 -13.05 0.17
CA ILE A 138 10.00 -12.58 1.24
C ILE A 138 8.78 -13.50 1.35
N HIS A 139 8.13 -13.83 0.23
CA HIS A 139 6.95 -14.68 0.23
C HIS A 139 7.26 -16.06 0.83
N GLN A 140 8.36 -16.70 0.42
CA GLN A 140 8.76 -18.02 0.91
C GLN A 140 9.18 -18.03 2.39
N LYS A 141 9.90 -17.00 2.85
CA LYS A 141 10.43 -16.97 4.24
C LYS A 141 9.43 -16.47 5.27
N THR A 142 8.43 -15.69 4.87
CA THR A 142 7.48 -15.07 5.79
C THR A 142 6.07 -15.64 5.67
N GLY A 143 5.70 -16.21 4.52
CA GLY A 143 4.34 -16.67 4.23
C GLY A 143 3.31 -15.54 4.10
N VAL A 144 3.71 -14.28 4.29
CA VAL A 144 2.80 -13.12 4.20
C VAL A 144 2.49 -12.81 2.73
N THR A 145 1.29 -12.29 2.49
CA THR A 145 0.86 -11.88 1.15
C THR A 145 1.65 -10.67 0.68
N VAL A 146 2.37 -10.82 -0.44
CA VAL A 146 3.23 -9.76 -0.98
C VAL A 146 2.47 -8.89 -1.99
N ILE A 147 2.67 -7.58 -1.90
CA ILE A 147 2.28 -6.58 -2.89
C ILE A 147 3.57 -6.05 -3.52
N ALA A 148 3.71 -6.11 -4.83
CA ALA A 148 4.87 -5.52 -5.50
C ALA A 148 4.55 -4.09 -5.95
N GLY A 149 5.41 -3.13 -5.62
CA GLY A 149 5.14 -1.72 -5.87
C GLY A 149 6.34 -0.96 -6.43
N GLY A 150 6.07 0.04 -7.27
CA GLY A 150 7.10 0.94 -7.79
C GLY A 150 7.93 0.37 -8.95
N LEU A 151 8.23 1.24 -9.91
CA LEU A 151 8.94 0.93 -11.16
C LEU A 151 8.27 -0.15 -12.04
N ILE A 152 6.97 -0.38 -11.88
CA ILE A 152 6.19 -1.28 -12.74
C ILE A 152 5.38 -0.43 -13.73
N ASN A 153 5.78 -0.48 -14.99
CA ASN A 153 5.23 0.33 -16.07
C ASN A 153 4.76 -0.50 -17.27
N THR A 154 5.04 -1.80 -17.30
CA THR A 154 4.65 -2.72 -18.39
C THR A 154 3.85 -3.92 -17.90
N GLN A 155 3.07 -4.53 -18.79
CA GLN A 155 2.29 -5.74 -18.49
C GLN A 155 3.20 -6.96 -18.24
N ASP A 156 4.41 -6.97 -18.83
CA ASP A 156 5.41 -8.01 -18.61
C ASP A 156 5.99 -7.94 -17.20
N GLU A 157 6.29 -6.74 -16.69
CA GLU A 157 6.71 -6.53 -15.30
C GLU A 157 5.62 -6.94 -14.30
N VAL A 158 4.35 -6.62 -14.58
CA VAL A 158 3.21 -7.11 -13.79
C VAL A 158 3.23 -8.64 -13.75
N SER A 159 3.37 -9.28 -14.91
CA SER A 159 3.34 -10.74 -15.01
C SER A 159 4.50 -11.40 -14.25
N ARG A 160 5.72 -10.85 -14.36
CA ARG A 160 6.92 -11.33 -13.64
C ARG A 160 6.77 -11.20 -12.13
N ALA A 161 6.26 -10.07 -11.63
CA ALA A 161 6.05 -9.87 -10.21
C ALA A 161 5.04 -10.87 -9.63
N ILE A 162 3.93 -11.13 -10.34
CA ILE A 162 2.93 -12.13 -9.92
C ILE A 162 3.50 -13.55 -9.96
N GLN A 163 4.22 -13.92 -11.01
CA GLN A 163 4.90 -15.22 -11.10
C GLN A 163 5.93 -15.42 -9.98
N SER A 164 6.54 -14.34 -9.51
CA SER A 164 7.50 -14.35 -8.40
C SER A 164 6.85 -14.45 -7.01
N GLY A 165 5.51 -14.43 -6.93
CA GLY A 165 4.77 -14.60 -5.67
C GLY A 165 4.06 -13.34 -5.15
N ALA A 166 4.03 -12.23 -5.91
CA ALA A 166 3.17 -11.11 -5.57
C ALA A 166 1.69 -11.49 -5.80
N ALA A 167 0.83 -11.16 -4.85
CA ALA A 167 -0.62 -11.32 -5.01
C ALA A 167 -1.26 -10.08 -5.66
N TYR A 168 -0.69 -8.90 -5.39
CA TYR A 168 -1.15 -7.63 -5.92
C TYR A 168 0.02 -6.76 -6.37
N ILE A 169 -0.27 -5.79 -7.23
CA ILE A 169 0.66 -4.81 -7.76
C ILE A 169 0.15 -3.41 -7.46
N THR A 170 0.97 -2.56 -6.86
CA THR A 170 0.67 -1.13 -6.74
C THR A 170 1.41 -0.35 -7.82
N THR A 171 0.65 0.32 -8.69
CA THR A 171 1.21 1.15 -9.75
C THR A 171 0.43 2.44 -9.94
N SER A 172 1.16 3.52 -10.22
CA SER A 172 0.60 4.80 -10.67
C SER A 172 0.46 4.88 -12.19
N GLU A 173 0.89 3.85 -12.92
CA GLU A 173 0.81 3.77 -14.38
C GLU A 173 -0.64 3.47 -14.80
N GLN A 174 -1.32 4.46 -15.36
CA GLN A 174 -2.74 4.38 -15.68
C GLN A 174 -3.05 3.41 -16.82
N SER A 175 -2.12 3.21 -17.75
CA SER A 175 -2.27 2.19 -18.79
C SER A 175 -2.31 0.76 -18.24
N LEU A 176 -1.83 0.57 -17.00
CA LEU A 176 -1.90 -0.70 -16.30
C LEU A 176 -3.16 -0.87 -15.45
N TRP A 177 -3.91 0.19 -15.17
CA TRP A 177 -5.19 0.11 -14.43
C TRP A 177 -6.23 -0.61 -15.30
#